data_AF-A0A2I0W3N6-F1
#
_entry.id   AF-A0A2I0W3N6-F1
#
_cell.length_a   1.000
_cell.length_b   1.000
_cell.length_c   1.000
_cell.angle_alpha   90.00
_cell.angle_beta   90.00
_cell.angle_gamma   90.00
#
_symmetry.space_group_name_H-M   'P 1'
#
loop_
_entity.id
_entity.type
_entity.pdbx_description
1 polymer ?
#
loop_
_entity_poly.entity_id
_entity_poly.type
_entity_poly.pdbx_seq_one_letter_code
_entity_poly.pdbx_strand_id
1 'polypeptide(L)'
;MGPFPIATGQQKFIILAVDYFTKWVEAEPLEKITELNAKQFLWKNIICHFGIPVRVITDNGTQFTGKIFTSFVNIFIFNSSTQLSPILRLIGKQRLQIKQF
;
A
#
# COMPACT_ATOMS: atom_id res chain seq x y z
N MET A 1 -2.25 11.50 -13.32
CA MET A 1 -1.11 12.36 -13.71
C MET A 1 -0.44 11.71 -14.91
N GLY A 2 0.28 12.47 -15.71
CA GLY A 2 1.05 11.92 -16.84
C GLY A 2 2.39 11.35 -16.37
N PRO A 3 3.12 10.61 -17.22
CA PRO A 3 4.42 10.05 -16.86
C PRO A 3 5.40 11.16 -16.44
N PHE A 4 6.06 10.97 -15.30
CA PHE A 4 7.05 11.92 -14.80
C PHE A 4 8.30 11.92 -15.69
N PRO A 5 9.07 13.03 -15.73
CA PRO A 5 10.39 13.04 -16.34
C PRO A 5 11.22 11.88 -15.79
N ILE A 6 11.92 11.17 -16.68
CA ILE A 6 12.70 9.99 -16.30
C ILE A 6 13.81 10.41 -15.35
N ALA A 7 13.78 9.92 -14.11
CA ALA A 7 14.84 10.11 -13.13
C ALA A 7 15.98 9.09 -13.33
N THR A 8 17.10 9.30 -12.63
CA THR A 8 18.22 8.36 -12.61
C THR A 8 17.74 6.94 -12.30
N GLY A 9 18.16 5.95 -13.09
CA GLY A 9 17.69 4.57 -12.94
C GLY A 9 16.35 4.25 -13.65
N GLN A 10 15.93 5.08 -14.61
CA GLN A 10 14.70 4.89 -15.39
C GLN A 10 13.40 4.92 -14.56
N GLN A 11 13.45 5.49 -13.36
CA GLN A 11 12.28 5.68 -12.52
C GLN A 11 11.39 6.76 -13.12
N LYS A 12 10.16 6.38 -13.46
CA LYS A 12 9.20 7.26 -14.17
C LYS A 12 7.78 7.21 -13.61
N PHE A 13 7.58 6.40 -12.59
CA PHE A 13 6.30 6.22 -11.91
C PHE A 13 6.48 6.46 -10.42
N ILE A 14 5.40 6.85 -9.74
CA ILE A 14 5.38 6.95 -8.28
C ILE A 14 4.22 6.12 -7.74
N ILE A 15 4.49 5.29 -6.75
CA ILE A 15 3.46 4.68 -5.91
C ILE A 15 3.34 5.48 -4.61
N LEU A 16 2.11 5.81 -4.25
CA LEU A 16 1.79 6.64 -3.09
C LEU A 16 0.81 5.91 -2.18
N ALA A 17 1.10 5.81 -0.89
CA ALA A 17 0.13 5.47 0.14
C ALA A 17 -0.16 6.68 1.00
N VAL A 18 -1.44 6.98 1.18
CA VAL A 18 -1.90 8.05 2.07
C VAL A 18 -2.70 7.42 3.20
N ASP A 19 -2.29 7.69 4.44
CA ASP A 19 -3.15 7.43 5.58
C ASP A 19 -4.32 8.41 5.60
N TYR A 20 -5.52 7.87 5.54
CA TYR A 20 -6.74 8.62 5.48
C TYR A 20 -6.95 9.50 6.72
N PHE A 21 -6.53 9.06 7.91
CA PHE A 21 -6.74 9.77 9.17
C PHE A 21 -5.71 10.86 9.41
N THR A 22 -4.43 10.50 9.46
CA THR A 22 -3.35 11.47 9.74
C THR A 22 -2.98 12.32 8.54
N LYS A 23 -3.44 11.95 7.34
CA LYS A 23 -2.96 12.50 6.06
C LYS A 23 -1.46 12.26 5.83
N TRP A 24 -0.85 11.34 6.56
CA TRP A 24 0.53 10.92 6.33
C TRP A 24 0.69 10.30 4.94
N VAL A 25 1.82 10.58 4.29
CA VAL A 25 2.08 10.18 2.91
C VAL A 25 3.41 9.43 2.82
N GLU A 26 3.37 8.22 2.27
CA GLU A 26 4.54 7.44 1.88
C GLU A 26 4.60 7.34 0.36
N ALA A 27 5.73 7.70 -0.24
CA ALA A 27 5.91 7.72 -1.69
C ALA A 27 7.20 6.97 -2.07
N GLU A 28 7.12 6.12 -3.10
CA GLU A 28 8.30 5.43 -3.64
C GLU A 28 8.35 5.56 -5.18
N PRO A 29 9.51 5.98 -5.74
CA PRO A 29 9.69 6.01 -7.18
C PRO A 29 9.90 4.59 -7.73
N LEU A 30 9.26 4.28 -8.85
CA LEU A 30 9.31 2.97 -9.51
C LEU A 30 9.77 3.09 -10.96
N GLU A 31 10.61 2.15 -11.39
CA GLU A 31 10.95 1.95 -12.82
C GLU A 31 9.76 1.38 -13.60
N LYS A 32 9.05 0.42 -12.98
CA LYS A 32 7.90 -0.29 -13.56
C LYS A 32 6.79 -0.45 -12.54
N ILE A 33 5.56 -0.33 -13.00
CA ILE A 33 4.36 -0.60 -12.20
C ILE A 33 4.02 -2.08 -12.34
N THR A 34 4.22 -2.85 -11.27
CA THR A 34 3.93 -4.29 -11.25
C THR A 34 3.28 -4.68 -9.92
N GLU A 35 2.54 -5.79 -9.88
CA GLU A 35 1.97 -6.33 -8.64
C GLU A 35 3.04 -6.60 -7.56
N LEU A 36 4.22 -7.05 -7.99
CA LEU A 36 5.34 -7.34 -7.09
C LEU A 36 5.87 -6.06 -6.43
N ASN A 37 6.04 -4.99 -7.21
CA ASN A 37 6.49 -3.70 -6.68
C ASN A 37 5.45 -3.09 -5.73
N ALA A 38 4.16 -3.18 -6.07
CA ALA A 38 3.08 -2.76 -5.17
C ALA A 38 3.07 -3.54 -3.85
N LYS A 39 3.29 -4.86 -3.90
CA LYS A 39 3.41 -5.72 -2.72
C LYS A 39 4.61 -5.33 -1.85
N GLN A 40 5.78 -5.14 -2.47
CA GLN A 40 7.01 -4.77 -1.77
C GLN A 40 6.87 -3.41 -1.09
N PHE A 41 6.29 -2.42 -1.79
CA PHE A 41 6.00 -1.11 -1.23
C PHE A 41 5.11 -1.20 0.02
N LEU A 42 4.00 -1.95 -0.06
CA LEU A 42 3.09 -2.14 1.08
C LEU A 42 3.76 -2.88 2.24
N TRP A 43 4.60 -3.86 1.96
CA TRP A 43 5.34 -4.57 3.01
C TRP A 43 6.35 -3.65 3.71
N LYS A 44 7.25 -3.04 2.94
CA LYS A 44 8.41 -2.31 3.44
C LYS A 44 8.01 -1.00 4.12
N ASN A 45 7.23 -0.17 3.43
CA ASN A 45 6.99 1.20 3.87
C ASN A 45 5.79 1.31 4.81
N ILE A 46 4.89 0.32 4.79
CA ILE A 46 3.70 0.33 5.63
C ILE A 46 3.76 -0.74 6.71
N ILE A 47 3.74 -2.02 6.34
CA ILE A 47 3.53 -3.12 7.30
C ILE A 47 4.71 -3.24 8.27
N CYS A 48 5.95 -3.19 7.78
CA CYS A 48 7.13 -3.30 8.62
C CYS A 48 7.36 -2.08 9.53
N HIS A 49 6.87 -0.90 9.16
CA HIS A 49 7.10 0.35 9.91
C HIS A 49 5.95 0.67 10.87
N PHE A 50 4.71 0.59 10.40
CA PHE A 50 3.52 1.03 11.11
C PHE A 50 2.63 -0.13 11.57
N GLY A 51 2.86 -1.34 11.05
CA GLY A 51 2.02 -2.51 11.30
C GLY A 51 0.93 -2.69 10.24
N ILE A 52 0.04 -3.66 10.48
CA ILE A 52 -0.93 -4.10 9.47
C ILE A 52 -2.10 -3.12 9.41
N PRO A 53 -2.39 -2.50 8.24
CA PRO A 53 -3.51 -1.58 8.12
C PRO A 53 -4.83 -2.33 8.26
N VAL A 54 -5.83 -1.67 8.86
CA VAL A 54 -7.17 -2.23 9.03
C VAL A 54 -7.87 -2.40 7.68
N ARG A 55 -7.57 -1.52 6.73
CA ARG A 55 -8.10 -1.57 5.37
C ARG A 55 -7.16 -0.89 4.40
N VAL A 56 -6.91 -1.57 3.29
CA VAL A 56 -6.26 -0.99 2.11
C VAL A 56 -7.34 -0.70 1.08
N ILE A 57 -7.41 0.56 0.62
CA ILE A 57 -8.16 0.94 -0.57
C ILE A 57 -7.13 1.24 -1.65
N THR A 58 -7.32 0.69 -2.83
CA THR A 58 -6.52 1.04 -4.00
C THR A 58 -7.43 1.62 -5.07
N ASP A 59 -6.84 2.24 -6.09
CA ASP A 59 -7.55 2.35 -7.36
C ASP A 59 -7.64 0.97 -8.05
N ASN A 60 -8.42 0.89 -9.13
CA ASN A 60 -8.60 -0.34 -9.91
C ASN A 60 -7.46 -0.57 -10.91
N GLY A 61 -6.25 -0.07 -10.63
CA GLY A 61 -5.08 -0.36 -11.44
C GLY A 61 -4.76 -1.86 -11.46
N THR A 62 -4.25 -2.35 -12.58
CA THR A 62 -4.00 -3.78 -12.81
C THR A 62 -3.06 -4.40 -11.78
N GLN A 63 -2.09 -3.62 -11.30
CA GLN A 63 -1.15 -4.00 -10.24
C GLN A 63 -1.80 -4.20 -8.86
N PHE A 64 -3.00 -3.66 -8.64
CA PHE A 64 -3.76 -3.80 -7.40
C PHE A 64 -4.91 -4.79 -7.51
N THR A 65 -5.41 -5.05 -8.72
CA THR A 65 -6.46 -6.05 -8.97
C THR A 65 -5.91 -7.45 -9.24
N GLY A 66 -4.61 -7.57 -9.47
CA GLY A 66 -3.98 -8.85 -9.76
C GLY A 66 -3.91 -9.80 -8.55
N LYS A 67 -3.79 -11.10 -8.85
CA LYS A 67 -3.92 -12.17 -7.85
C LYS A 67 -2.83 -12.12 -6.79
N ILE A 68 -1.61 -11.68 -7.14
CA ILE A 68 -0.48 -11.67 -6.21
C ILE A 68 -0.72 -10.62 -5.13
N PHE A 69 -1.10 -9.40 -5.55
CA PHE A 69 -1.34 -8.31 -4.61
C PHE A 69 -2.59 -8.56 -3.77
N THR A 70 -3.71 -8.94 -4.39
CA THR A 70 -4.97 -9.18 -3.67
C THR A 70 -4.86 -10.33 -2.68
N SER A 71 -4.20 -11.44 -3.03
CA SER A 71 -3.99 -12.57 -2.10
C SER A 71 -3.11 -12.15 -0.93
N PHE A 72 -2.05 -11.40 -1.18
CA PHE A 72 -1.18 -10.87 -0.12
C PHE A 72 -1.98 -10.01 0.87
N VAL A 73 -2.72 -9.01 0.38
CA VAL A 73 -3.53 -8.13 1.24
C VAL A 73 -4.56 -8.92 2.05
N ASN A 74 -5.25 -9.87 1.40
CA ASN A 74 -6.26 -10.69 2.06
C ASN A 74 -5.66 -11.55 3.18
N ILE A 75 -4.50 -12.17 2.96
CA ILE A 75 -3.82 -12.97 4.00
C ILE A 75 -3.50 -12.10 5.21
N PHE A 76 -2.87 -10.93 5.03
CA PHE A 76 -2.47 -10.10 6.17
C PHE A 76 -3.65 -9.48 6.91
N ILE A 77 -4.65 -8.95 6.19
CA ILE A 77 -5.82 -8.35 6.81
C ILE A 77 -6.67 -9.42 7.52
N PHE A 78 -6.88 -10.58 6.90
CA PHE A 78 -7.68 -11.66 7.49
C PHE A 78 -7.03 -12.21 8.76
N ASN A 79 -5.73 -12.54 8.72
CA ASN A 79 -5.02 -13.06 9.90
C ASN A 79 -4.95 -12.03 11.04
N SER A 80 -4.90 -10.73 10.73
CA SER A 80 -4.98 -9.68 11.76
C SER A 80 -6.38 -9.53 12.35
N SER A 81 -7.41 -9.75 11.53
CA SER A 81 -8.82 -9.66 11.95
C SER A 81 -9.19 -10.73 12.97
N THR A 82 -8.50 -11.87 12.95
CA THR A 82 -8.75 -13.01 13.85
C THR A 82 -7.92 -12.96 15.13
N GLN A 83 -6.88 -12.11 15.23
CA GLN A 83 -5.93 -12.09 16.35
C GLN A 83 -6.05 -10.92 17.33
N LEU A 84 -6.71 -9.80 17.00
CA LEU A 84 -6.75 -8.61 17.87
C LEU A 84 -8.04 -8.48 18.67
N SER A 85 -7.89 -8.17 19.97
CA SER A 85 -9.03 -7.86 20.84
C SER A 85 -9.73 -6.55 20.39
N PRO A 86 -11.03 -6.36 20.70
CA PRO A 86 -11.79 -5.16 20.28
C PRO A 86 -11.17 -3.83 20.75
N ILE A 87 -10.38 -3.85 21.82
CA ILE A 87 -9.80 -2.68 22.47
C ILE A 87 -8.55 -2.19 21.72
N LEU A 88 -7.70 -3.10 21.23
CA LEU A 88 -6.55 -2.77 20.36
C LEU A 88 -6.99 -2.21 18.99
N ARG A 89 -8.26 -2.41 18.62
CA ARG A 89 -8.88 -1.91 17.38
C ARG A 89 -9.05 -0.39 17.34
N LEU A 90 -8.92 0.32 18.46
CA LEU A 90 -9.14 1.77 18.55
C LEU A 90 -7.85 2.61 18.44
N ILE A 91 -6.67 2.03 18.70
CA ILE A 91 -5.43 2.80 18.88
C ILE A 91 -4.58 2.91 17.59
N GLY A 92 -4.93 2.18 16.52
CA GLY A 92 -4.12 2.14 15.28
C GLY A 92 -4.91 1.99 13.98
N LYS A 93 -6.10 2.60 13.87
CA LYS A 93 -6.90 2.54 12.64
C LYS A 93 -6.25 3.35 11.51
N GLN A 94 -5.26 2.78 10.84
CA GLN A 94 -4.73 3.33 9.59
C GLN A 94 -5.52 2.74 8.43
N ARG A 95 -6.24 3.61 7.70
CA ARG A 95 -6.94 3.26 6.45
C ARG A 95 -6.11 3.87 5.33
N LEU A 96 -5.49 3.03 4.52
CA LEU A 96 -4.59 3.50 3.49
C LEU A 96 -5.30 3.61 2.16
N GLN A 97 -5.07 4.72 1.47
CA GLN A 97 -5.41 4.89 0.06
C GLN A 97 -4.12 4.82 -0.75
N ILE A 98 -4.01 3.79 -1.57
CA ILE A 98 -2.89 3.65 -2.49
C ILE A 98 -3.32 4.16 -3.87
N LYS A 99 -2.54 5.09 -4.41
CA LYS A 99 -2.72 5.63 -5.75
C LYS A 99 -1.38 5.61 -6.47
N GLN A 100 -1.46 5.46 -7.78
CA GLN A 100 -0.30 5.62 -8.66
C GLN A 100 -0.41 6.91 -9.48
N PHE A 101 0.74 7.52 -9.77
CA PHE A 101 0.84 8.72 -10.59
C PHE A 101 1.93 8.57 -11.65
#